data_AF-A0A3D1UXR1-F1
#
_entry.id   AF-A0A3D1UXR1-F1
#
_cell.length_a   1.000
_cell.length_b   1.000
_cell.length_c   1.000
_cell.angle_alpha   90.00
_cell.angle_beta   90.00
_cell.angle_gamma   90.00
#
_symmetry.space_group_name_H-M   'P 1'
#
loop_
_entity.id
_entity.type
_entity.pdbx_description
1 polymer ?
#
loop_
_entity_poly.entity_id
_entity_poly.type
_entity_poly.pdbx_seq_one_letter_code
_entity_poly.pdbx_strand_id
1 'polypeptide(L)' 'MSEADVECLECSAQYAELADRYRKLRKKIRKMRKSFAAIECALTHKCEHATEFIIGECEAYRGRYEQRCPNDEK' A
#
# COMPACT_ATOMS: atom_id res chain seq x y z
N MET A 1 34.52 22.13 18.28
CA MET A 1 33.89 23.13 17.38
C MET A 1 33.11 22.32 16.37
N SER A 2 31.78 22.38 16.47
CA SER A 2 30.83 21.42 15.91
C SER A 2 30.83 21.39 14.38
N GLU A 3 31.19 20.25 13.80
CA GLU A 3 30.72 19.78 12.49
C GLU A 3 29.21 19.54 12.58
N ALA A 4 28.44 20.61 12.77
CA ALA A 4 27.00 20.57 12.62
C ALA A 4 26.76 20.72 11.12
N ASP A 5 26.53 19.58 10.50
CA ASP A 5 26.03 19.35 9.14
C ASP A 5 25.44 20.62 8.52
N VAL A 6 26.18 21.21 7.57
CA VAL A 6 25.55 22.03 6.55
C VAL A 6 24.70 21.06 5.75
N GLU A 7 23.46 20.82 6.19
CA GLU A 7 22.47 20.04 5.47
C GLU A 7 22.39 20.65 4.06
N CYS A 8 23.01 19.97 3.10
CA CYS A 8 22.93 20.36 1.71
C CYS A 8 21.43 20.42 1.37
N LEU A 9 20.97 21.56 0.85
CA LEU A 9 19.56 21.76 0.50
C LEU A 9 19.05 20.65 -0.42
N GLU A 10 19.91 20.11 -1.30
CA GLU A 10 19.60 18.97 -2.15
C GLU A 10 19.40 17.67 -1.35
N CYS A 11 20.24 17.40 -0.35
CA CYS A 11 20.06 16.26 0.56
C CYS A 11 18.75 16.40 1.35
N SER A 12 18.44 17.59 1.86
CA SER A 12 17.19 17.84 2.61
C SER A 12 15.95 17.61 1.73
N ALA A 13 15.99 18.01 0.46
CA ALA A 13 14.92 17.79 -0.50
C ALA A 13 14.76 16.30 -0.84
N GLN A 14 15.86 15.57 -1.05
CA GLN A 14 15.85 14.12 -1.27
C GLN A 14 15.28 13.36 -0.07
N TYR A 15 15.67 13.74 1.15
CA TYR A 15 15.11 13.16 2.38
C TYR A 15 13.60 13.43 2.51
N ALA A 16 13.15 14.65 2.20
CA ALA A 16 11.74 14.99 2.22
C ALA A 16 10.94 14.15 1.20
N GLU A 17 11.46 13.96 0.00
CA GLU A 17 10.84 13.11 -1.02
C GLU A 17 10.77 11.64 -0.57
N LEU A 18 11.87 11.11 -0.03
CA LEU A 18 11.92 9.76 0.49
C LEU A 18 10.92 9.56 1.64
N ALA A 19 10.82 10.54 2.54
CA ALA A 19 9.86 10.52 3.64
C ALA A 19 8.41 10.54 3.15
N ASP A 20 8.09 11.31 2.11
CA ASP A 20 6.75 11.31 1.52
C ASP A 20 6.42 9.98 0.83
N ARG A 21 7.37 9.42 0.06
CA ARG A 21 7.24 8.07 -0.53
C ARG A 21 6.99 7.02 0.56
N TYR A 22 7.76 7.06 1.64
CA TYR A 22 7.57 6.17 2.79
C TYR A 22 6.20 6.35 3.45
N ARG A 23 5.74 7.58 3.67
CA ARG A 23 4.39 7.86 4.21
C ARG A 23 3.29 7.30 3.31
N LYS A 24 3.41 7.45 1.99
CA LYS A 24 2.49 6.87 1.00
C LYS A 24 2.48 5.34 1.08
N LEU A 25 3.64 4.70 1.15
CA LEU A 25 3.75 3.24 1.31
C LEU A 25 3.13 2.77 2.63
N ARG A 26 3.40 3.46 3.74
CA ARG A 26 2.82 3.15 5.05
C ARG A 26 1.29 3.25 5.04
N LYS A 27 0.73 4.26 4.35
CA LYS A 27 -0.73 4.37 4.13
C LYS A 27 -1.28 3.19 3.32
N LYS A 28 -0.58 2.74 2.26
CA LYS A 28 -0.98 1.56 1.47
C LYS A 28 -1.00 0.29 2.33
N ILE A 29 0.06 0.03 3.11
CA ILE A 29 0.14 -1.12 4.02
C ILE A 29 -1.00 -1.10 5.03
N ARG A 30 -1.31 0.08 5.60
CA ARG A 30 -2.43 0.20 6.56
C ARG A 30 -3.78 -0.13 5.91
N LYS A 31 -4.02 0.28 4.67
CA LYS A 31 -5.25 -0.07 3.93
C LYS A 31 -5.33 -1.57 3.68
N MET A 32 -4.25 -2.17 3.19
CA MET A 32 -4.18 -3.63 2.98
C MET A 32 -4.48 -4.40 4.26
N ARG A 33 -3.85 -4.05 5.39
CA ARG A 33 -4.09 -4.71 6.68
C ARG A 33 -5.55 -4.64 7.13
N LYS A 34 -6.22 -3.52 6.87
CA LYS A 34 -7.66 -3.38 7.18
C LYS A 34 -8.51 -4.30 6.31
N SER A 35 -8.24 -4.37 5.00
CA SER A 35 -8.93 -5.29 4.10
C SER A 35 -8.71 -6.75 4.49
N PHE A 36 -7.48 -7.13 4.85
CA PHE A 36 -7.20 -8.48 5.36
C PHE A 36 -7.99 -8.81 6.63
N ALA A 37 -8.03 -7.90 7.61
CA ALA A 37 -8.81 -8.10 8.83
C ALA A 37 -10.32 -8.23 8.54
N ALA A 38 -10.84 -7.49 7.55
CA ALA A 38 -12.24 -7.59 7.14
C ALA A 38 -12.55 -8.93 6.46
N ILE A 39 -11.65 -9.41 5.59
CA ILE A 39 -11.75 -10.74 4.97
C ILE A 39 -11.71 -11.84 6.04
N GLU A 40 -10.76 -11.75 6.97
CA GLU A 40 -10.65 -12.70 8.09
C GLU A 40 -11.93 -12.74 8.93
N CYS A 41 -12.49 -11.57 9.25
CA CYS A 41 -13.77 -11.46 9.95
C CYS A 41 -14.92 -12.12 9.16
N ALA A 42 -15.02 -11.84 7.86
CA ALA A 42 -16.05 -12.43 7.00
C ALA A 42 -15.97 -13.97 6.95
N LEU A 43 -14.75 -14.52 6.89
CA LEU A 43 -14.49 -15.97 6.88
C LEU A 43 -14.81 -16.64 8.23
N THR A 44 -14.43 -16.00 9.34
CA THR A 44 -14.54 -16.59 10.68
C THR A 44 -15.94 -16.48 11.27
N HIS A 45 -16.69 -15.42 10.93
CA HIS A 45 -17.99 -15.13 11.54
C HIS A 45 -19.21 -15.51 10.69
N LYS A 46 -19.04 -16.32 9.62
CA LYS A 46 -20.13 -16.83 8.76
C LYS A 46 -21.08 -15.72 8.29
N CYS A 47 -20.55 -14.58 7.84
CA CYS A 47 -21.38 -13.54 7.23
C CYS A 47 -22.13 -14.11 6.02
N GLU A 48 -23.43 -13.87 5.92
CA GLU A 48 -24.30 -14.41 4.85
C GLU A 48 -23.83 -14.03 3.44
N HIS A 49 -23.06 -12.96 3.30
CA HIS A 49 -22.48 -12.48 2.04
C HIS A 49 -20.94 -12.43 2.06
N ALA A 50 -20.31 -13.29 2.88
CA ALA A 50 -18.85 -13.32 3.01
C ALA A 50 -18.13 -13.51 1.66
N THR A 51 -18.62 -14.42 0.81
CA THR A 51 -18.00 -14.71 -0.49
C THR A 51 -18.02 -13.49 -1.42
N GLU A 52 -19.16 -12.81 -1.54
CA GLU A 52 -19.31 -11.62 -2.39
C GLU A 52 -18.46 -10.45 -1.87
N PHE A 53 -18.42 -10.26 -0.55
CA PHE A 53 -17.57 -9.27 0.09
C PHE A 53 -16.08 -9.53 -0.17
N ILE A 54 -15.62 -10.78 -0.02
CA ILE A 54 -14.22 -11.16 -0.23
C ILE A 54 -13.83 -10.99 -1.70
N ILE A 55 -14.69 -11.38 -2.64
CA ILE A 55 -14.46 -11.17 -4.07
C ILE A 55 -14.35 -9.67 -4.36
N GLY A 56 -15.28 -8.85 -3.86
CA GLY A 56 -15.26 -7.39 -4.05
C GLY A 56 -14.00 -6.73 -3.49
N GLU A 57 -13.56 -7.12 -2.29
CA GLU A 57 -12.30 -6.63 -1.72
C GLU A 57 -11.09 -7.08 -2.57
N CYS A 58 -11.03 -8.34 -3.01
CA CYS A 58 -9.95 -8.83 -3.88
C CYS A 58 -9.92 -8.09 -5.23
N GLU A 59 -11.05 -7.88 -5.88
CA GLU A 59 -11.16 -7.16 -7.16
C GLU A 59 -10.77 -5.68 -7.03
N ALA A 60 -11.12 -5.03 -5.92
CA ALA A 60 -10.75 -3.64 -5.63
C ALA A 60 -9.22 -3.43 -5.48
N TYR A 61 -8.47 -4.50 -5.22
CA TYR A 61 -7.01 -4.49 -5.22
C TYR A 61 -6.42 -5.06 -6.51
N ARG A 62 -7.10 -5.97 -7.21
CA ARG A 62 -6.66 -6.55 -8.49
C ARG A 62 -6.29 -5.49 -9.52
N GLY A 63 -7.18 -4.55 -9.84
CA GLY A 63 -6.89 -3.50 -10.83
C GLY A 63 -5.82 -2.46 -10.39
N ARG A 64 -5.44 -2.43 -9.11
CA ARG A 64 -4.41 -1.52 -8.57
C ARG A 64 -3.02 -2.14 -8.51
N TYR A 65 -2.93 -3.46 -8.55
CA TYR A 65 -1.69 -4.22 -8.39
C TYR A 65 -1.48 -5.27 -9.50
N GLU A 66 -2.40 -5.40 -10.48
CA GLU A 66 -2.15 -6.07 -11.74
C GLU A 66 -0.94 -5.38 -12.41
N GLN A 67 0.23 -5.97 -12.19
CA GLN A 67 1.32 -5.80 -13.12
C GLN A 67 0.81 -6.35 -14.44
N ARG A 68 0.69 -5.50 -15.47
CA ARG A 68 0.65 -6.00 -16.84
C ARG A 68 1.82 -6.94 -16.98
N CYS A 69 1.56 -8.20 -17.31
CA CYS A 69 2.64 -9.10 -17.66
C CYS A 69 3.38 -8.45 -18.84
N PRO A 70 4.73 -8.40 -18.84
CA PRO A 70 5.50 -7.81 -19.95
C PRO A 70 5.23 -8.42 -21.33
N ASN A 71 4.46 -9.51 -21.40
CA ASN A 71 4.16 -10.26 -22.61
C ASN A 71 2.82 -9.90 -23.28
N ASP A 72 2.09 -8.90 -22.76
CA ASP A 72 0.80 -8.47 -23.33
C ASP A 72 0.93 -7.39 -24.42
N GLU A 73 2.17 -7.01 -24.78
CA GLU A 73 2.45 -6.20 -25.99
C GLU A 73 2.82 -7.14 -27.15
N LYS A 74 1.79 -7.62 -27.86
CA LYS A 74 1.93 -8.24 -29.19
C LYS A 74 1.25 -7.38 -30.24
#